data_AF-A0A564ZLV6-F1
#
_entry.id   AF-A0A564ZLV6-F1
#
_cell.length_a   1.000
_cell.length_b   1.000
_cell.length_c   1.000
_cell.angle_alpha   90.00
_cell.angle_beta   90.00
_cell.angle_gamma   90.00
#
_symmetry.space_group_name_H-M   'P 1'
#
loop_
_entity.id
_entity.type
_entity.pdbx_description
1 polymer ?
#
loop_
_entity_poly.entity_id
_entity_poly.type
_entity_poly.pdbx_seq_one_letter_code
_entity_poly.pdbx_strand_id
1 'polypeptide(L)'
;VGVSLILTQRADPVACYDSQRLVFTPASVGFMPWHMLTGVRNNSLKKAARYRGEKPPRPDLPKREDLEATSRRFAVKYLLGVMNSTAARDFLRAHRRSNIHLYPDDWKKLPVPDVTADKQGPIIKLVDKILATKRTNPAADVSALEAEIDAFVSRLYGLNSDEIAIVEGSEDRR
;
A
#
# COMPACT_ATOMS: atom_id res chain seq x y z
N VAL A 1 10.20 15.61 -5.88
CA VAL A 1 10.87 14.29 -5.96
C VAL A 1 9.81 13.26 -5.66
N GLY A 2 9.44 12.42 -6.63
CA GLY A 2 8.29 11.52 -6.52
C GLY A 2 8.73 10.08 -6.23
N VAL A 3 8.15 9.44 -5.22
CA VAL A 3 8.29 8.03 -4.91
C VAL A 3 6.88 7.44 -5.00
N SER A 4 6.73 6.30 -5.68
CA SER A 4 5.43 5.68 -5.92
C SER A 4 5.43 4.19 -5.57
N LEU A 5 4.24 3.65 -5.32
CA LEU A 5 4.04 2.20 -5.22
C LEU A 5 3.37 1.69 -6.49
N ILE A 6 3.93 0.67 -7.14
CA ILE A 6 3.41 0.07 -8.37
C ILE A 6 2.87 -1.31 -8.06
N LEU A 7 1.74 -1.69 -8.65
CA LEU A 7 1.17 -3.03 -8.50
C LEU A 7 1.47 -3.93 -9.69
N THR A 8 1.79 -5.19 -9.39
CA THR A 8 1.79 -6.25 -10.40
C THR A 8 0.43 -6.92 -10.48
N GLN A 9 -0.14 -7.03 -11.69
CA GLN A 9 -1.40 -7.75 -11.96
C GLN A 9 -1.13 -9.27 -11.99
N ARG A 10 -1.07 -9.91 -10.81
CA ARG A 10 -0.88 -11.36 -10.62
C ARG A 10 -1.91 -11.89 -9.62
N ALA A 11 -2.09 -13.21 -9.57
CA ALA A 11 -2.99 -13.87 -8.61
C ALA A 11 -2.67 -13.45 -7.16
N ASP A 12 -1.38 -13.33 -6.84
CA ASP A 12 -0.87 -12.70 -5.63
C ASP A 12 -0.23 -11.36 -5.97
N PRO A 13 -0.86 -10.25 -5.56
CA PRO A 13 -0.36 -8.94 -5.91
C PRO A 13 0.87 -8.60 -5.08
N VAL A 14 1.86 -8.02 -5.74
CA VAL A 14 3.06 -7.46 -5.11
C VAL A 14 3.06 -5.96 -5.39
N ALA A 15 3.31 -5.17 -4.33
CA ALA A 15 3.59 -3.75 -4.44
C ALA A 15 5.10 -3.54 -4.59
N CYS A 16 5.49 -2.68 -5.53
CA CYS A 16 6.87 -2.35 -5.81
C CYS A 16 7.15 -0.89 -5.47
N TYR A 17 8.33 -0.61 -4.93
CA TYR A 17 8.78 0.75 -4.65
C TYR A 17 9.52 1.34 -5.84
N ASP A 18 9.04 2.45 -6.37
CA ASP A 18 9.72 3.20 -7.43
C ASP A 18 10.31 4.51 -6.90
N SER A 19 11.64 4.64 -7.03
CA SER A 19 12.38 5.89 -6.80
C SER A 19 12.99 6.48 -8.07
N GLN A 20 12.75 5.87 -9.23
CA GLN A 20 13.34 6.26 -10.52
C GLN A 20 12.36 7.07 -11.40
N ARG A 21 11.15 7.33 -10.91
CA ARG A 21 10.11 8.10 -11.61
C ARG A 21 9.68 7.40 -12.91
N LEU A 22 9.36 6.12 -12.80
CA LEU A 22 8.84 5.35 -13.92
C LEU A 22 7.63 6.05 -14.53
N VAL A 23 7.58 6.07 -15.86
CA VAL A 23 6.45 6.60 -16.61
C VAL A 23 5.33 5.56 -16.57
N PHE A 24 4.20 5.92 -15.98
CA PHE A 24 3.02 5.07 -15.97
C PHE A 24 2.49 4.88 -17.40
N THR A 25 2.34 3.63 -17.80
CA THR A 25 1.60 3.24 -19.02
C THR A 25 0.14 2.93 -18.64
N PRO A 26 -0.79 2.88 -19.62
CA PRO A 26 -2.18 2.47 -19.37
C PRO A 26 -2.33 1.08 -18.71
N ALA A 27 -1.28 0.24 -18.75
CA ALA A 27 -1.25 -1.09 -18.15
C ALA A 27 -0.69 -1.11 -16.71
N SER A 28 -0.26 0.04 -16.18
CA SER A 28 0.36 0.14 -14.86
C SER A 28 -0.51 0.93 -13.90
N VAL A 29 -0.64 0.42 -12.67
CA VAL A 29 -1.35 1.08 -11.58
C VAL A 29 -0.33 1.53 -10.54
N GLY A 30 -0.40 2.81 -10.20
CA GLY A 30 0.46 3.42 -9.19
C GLY A 30 -0.32 4.08 -8.08
N PHE A 31 0.26 4.09 -6.89
CA PHE A 31 -0.20 4.87 -5.75
C PHE A 31 0.78 6.00 -5.46
N MET A 32 0.19 7.17 -5.24
CA MET A 32 0.91 8.38 -4.86
C MET A 32 0.26 8.94 -3.59
N PRO A 33 1.03 9.19 -2.52
CA PRO A 33 0.53 9.92 -1.37
C PRO A 33 0.04 11.32 -1.78
N TRP A 34 -1.11 11.74 -1.25
CA TRP A 34 -1.71 13.04 -1.58
C TRP A 34 -0.77 14.22 -1.35
N HIS A 35 0.00 14.21 -0.27
CA HIS A 35 0.96 15.27 0.05
C HIS A 35 2.09 15.43 -0.97
N MET A 36 2.34 14.41 -1.81
CA MET A 36 3.30 14.50 -2.90
C MET A 36 2.71 15.20 -4.13
N LEU A 37 1.40 15.36 -4.16
CA LEU A 37 0.66 16.11 -5.17
C LEU A 37 0.33 17.53 -4.70
N THR A 38 0.77 17.99 -3.53
CA THR A 38 0.49 19.36 -3.05
C THR A 38 0.85 20.38 -4.14
N GLY A 39 -0.09 21.29 -4.44
CA GLY A 39 0.05 22.31 -5.50
C GLY A 39 -0.29 21.84 -6.92
N VAL A 40 -0.34 20.55 -7.21
CA VAL A 40 -0.69 20.04 -8.55
C VAL A 40 -2.19 20.21 -8.83
N ARG A 41 -2.56 20.97 -9.87
CA ARG A 41 -3.95 21.19 -10.26
C ARG A 41 -4.19 20.70 -11.68
N ASN A 42 -5.08 19.72 -11.85
CA ASN A 42 -5.49 19.21 -13.15
C ASN A 42 -6.95 18.69 -13.10
N ASN A 43 -7.52 18.40 -14.28
CA ASN A 43 -8.91 17.98 -14.39
C ASN A 43 -9.19 16.60 -13.75
N SER A 44 -8.20 15.72 -13.70
CA SER A 44 -8.35 14.40 -13.07
C SER A 44 -8.46 14.51 -11.54
N LEU A 45 -7.56 15.27 -10.91
CA LEU A 45 -7.58 15.49 -9.46
C LEU A 45 -8.79 16.30 -9.02
N LYS A 46 -9.26 17.24 -9.86
CA LYS A 46 -10.51 17.96 -9.62
C LYS A 46 -11.71 17.03 -9.53
N LYS A 47 -11.70 15.84 -10.13
CA LYS A 47 -12.81 14.88 -10.00
C LYS A 47 -12.74 14.05 -8.70
N ALA A 48 -11.58 14.04 -8.04
CA ALA A 48 -11.32 13.18 -6.89
C ALA A 48 -11.32 13.93 -5.54
N ALA A 49 -10.95 15.21 -5.51
CA ALA A 49 -10.91 16.01 -4.29
C ALA A 49 -11.09 17.51 -4.59
N ARG A 50 -11.59 18.27 -3.62
CA ARG A 50 -11.73 19.74 -3.70
C ARG A 50 -10.76 20.45 -2.75
N TYR A 51 -10.33 21.66 -3.08
CA TYR A 51 -9.72 22.56 -2.09
C TYR A 51 -10.79 23.36 -1.33
N ARG A 52 -10.45 23.85 -0.14
CA ARG A 52 -11.28 24.81 0.59
C ARG A 52 -11.44 26.09 -0.24
N GLY A 53 -12.70 26.52 -0.41
CA GLY A 53 -13.02 27.73 -1.16
C GLY A 53 -13.04 27.58 -2.69
N GLU A 54 -12.86 26.37 -3.23
CA GLU A 54 -13.02 26.13 -4.67
C GLU A 54 -14.47 26.40 -5.11
N LYS A 55 -14.62 27.09 -6.26
CA LYS A 55 -15.93 27.43 -6.86
C LYS A 55 -16.10 26.71 -8.22
N PRO A 56 -17.30 26.16 -8.52
CA PRO A 56 -18.44 26.03 -7.61
C PRO A 56 -18.13 25.07 -6.44
N PRO A 57 -18.82 25.21 -5.30
CA PRO A 57 -18.62 24.30 -4.17
C PRO A 57 -18.99 22.88 -4.57
N ARG A 58 -18.16 21.91 -4.21
CA ARG A 58 -18.35 20.48 -4.48
C ARG A 58 -18.33 19.66 -3.19
N PRO A 59 -19.34 19.81 -2.31
CA PRO A 59 -19.37 19.20 -0.98
C PRO A 59 -19.31 17.67 -1.00
N ASP A 60 -19.70 17.06 -2.13
CA ASP A 60 -19.65 15.63 -2.44
C ASP A 60 -18.23 15.04 -2.44
N LEU A 61 -17.21 15.85 -2.71
CA LEU A 61 -15.82 15.39 -2.75
C LEU A 61 -15.16 15.36 -1.36
N PRO A 62 -14.03 14.68 -1.16
CA PRO A 62 -13.19 14.90 0.01
C PRO A 62 -12.45 16.25 -0.08
N LYS A 63 -12.09 16.83 1.07
CA LYS A 63 -11.21 18.01 1.13
C LYS A 63 -9.77 17.57 0.92
N ARG A 64 -9.09 18.24 0.00
CA ARG A 64 -7.74 17.91 -0.41
C ARG A 64 -6.72 18.16 0.69
N GLU A 65 -6.89 19.21 1.48
CA GLU A 65 -6.02 19.52 2.61
C GLU A 65 -6.04 18.39 3.65
N ASP A 66 -7.20 17.79 3.89
CA ASP A 66 -7.37 16.70 4.83
C ASP A 66 -6.73 15.40 4.31
N LEU A 67 -6.85 15.14 2.99
CA LEU A 67 -6.18 14.01 2.33
C LEU A 67 -4.65 14.17 2.35
N GLU A 68 -4.15 15.37 2.07
CA GLU A 68 -2.72 15.69 2.15
C GLU A 68 -2.22 15.50 3.58
N ALA A 69 -2.89 16.07 4.58
CA ALA A 69 -2.54 15.91 5.99
C ALA A 69 -2.53 14.43 6.42
N THR A 70 -3.57 13.67 6.07
CA THR A 70 -3.66 12.24 6.37
C THR A 70 -2.49 11.47 5.75
N SER A 71 -2.19 11.73 4.48
CA SER A 71 -1.13 11.00 3.77
C SER A 71 0.27 11.30 4.31
N ARG A 72 0.51 12.45 4.97
CA ARG A 72 1.83 12.77 5.58
C ARG A 72 2.14 11.88 6.78
N ARG A 73 1.13 11.25 7.37
CA ARG A 73 1.27 10.40 8.56
C ARG A 73 1.97 9.08 8.23
N PHE A 74 2.00 8.66 6.97
CA PHE A 74 2.49 7.35 6.57
C PHE A 74 3.71 7.46 5.65
N ALA A 75 4.80 6.79 6.03
CA ALA A 75 5.95 6.64 5.15
C ALA A 75 5.63 5.68 4.01
N VAL A 76 6.07 6.00 2.78
CA VAL A 76 5.83 5.13 1.61
C VAL A 76 6.40 3.73 1.81
N LYS A 77 7.56 3.60 2.46
CA LYS A 77 8.18 2.30 2.77
C LYS A 77 7.42 1.52 3.85
N TYR A 78 6.74 2.22 4.77
CA TYR A 78 5.84 1.55 5.70
C TYR A 78 4.64 0.97 4.96
N LEU A 79 4.02 1.76 4.07
CA LEU A 79 2.94 1.28 3.20
C LEU A 79 3.39 0.10 2.33
N LEU A 80 4.61 0.12 1.78
CA LEU A 80 5.17 -1.00 1.03
C LEU A 80 5.22 -2.29 1.86
N GLY A 81 5.67 -2.20 3.12
CA GLY A 81 5.72 -3.36 4.01
C GLY A 81 4.33 -3.91 4.33
N VAL A 82 3.38 -3.02 4.66
CA VAL A 82 1.98 -3.42 4.91
C VAL A 82 1.36 -4.07 3.68
N MET A 83 1.48 -3.44 2.50
CA MET A 83 0.84 -3.90 1.26
C MET A 83 1.40 -5.23 0.74
N ASN A 84 2.64 -5.58 1.09
CA ASN A 84 3.25 -6.86 0.72
C ASN A 84 3.13 -7.93 1.82
N SER A 85 2.45 -7.63 2.92
CA SER A 85 2.27 -8.61 3.99
C SER A 85 1.24 -9.69 3.63
N THR A 86 1.38 -10.86 4.24
CA THR A 86 0.39 -11.95 4.19
C THR A 86 -1.00 -11.45 4.61
N ALA A 87 -1.11 -10.66 5.68
CA ALA A 87 -2.39 -10.10 6.13
C ALA A 87 -3.08 -9.24 5.05
N ALA A 88 -2.34 -8.41 4.32
CA ALA A 88 -2.90 -7.61 3.22
C ALA A 88 -3.30 -8.48 2.03
N ARG A 89 -2.49 -9.48 1.67
CA ARG A 89 -2.81 -10.45 0.62
C ARG A 89 -4.11 -11.18 0.92
N ASP A 90 -4.26 -11.69 2.13
CA ASP A 90 -5.42 -12.50 2.52
C ASP A 90 -6.68 -11.63 2.60
N PHE A 91 -6.56 -10.41 3.12
CA PHE A 91 -7.63 -9.41 3.06
C PHE A 91 -8.06 -9.17 1.60
N LEU A 92 -7.13 -8.93 0.69
CA LEU A 92 -7.45 -8.70 -0.72
C LEU A 92 -8.08 -9.93 -1.36
N ARG A 93 -7.60 -11.15 -1.08
CA ARG A 93 -8.20 -12.40 -1.58
C ARG A 93 -9.67 -12.53 -1.16
N ALA A 94 -10.00 -12.18 0.07
CA ALA A 94 -11.37 -12.25 0.60
C ALA A 94 -12.30 -11.13 0.09
N HIS A 95 -11.78 -9.95 -0.26
CA HIS A 95 -12.60 -8.75 -0.53
C HIS A 95 -12.52 -8.21 -1.97
N ARG A 96 -11.63 -8.76 -2.80
CA ARG A 96 -11.48 -8.35 -4.21
C ARG A 96 -12.65 -8.82 -5.05
N ARG A 97 -12.95 -8.03 -6.08
CA ARG A 97 -14.05 -8.31 -7.02
C ARG A 97 -13.76 -9.46 -8.00
N SER A 98 -12.48 -9.75 -8.26
CA SER A 98 -12.04 -10.75 -9.24
C SER A 98 -10.81 -11.50 -8.74
N ASN A 99 -10.71 -12.79 -9.06
CA ASN A 99 -9.56 -13.63 -8.73
C ASN A 99 -8.35 -13.42 -9.64
N ILE A 100 -8.52 -12.70 -10.75
CA ILE A 100 -7.49 -12.53 -11.79
C ILE A 100 -7.04 -11.07 -11.89
N HIS A 101 -7.96 -10.13 -11.69
CA HIS A 101 -7.69 -8.70 -11.84
C HIS A 101 -7.82 -8.00 -10.50
N LEU A 102 -6.86 -7.11 -10.23
CA LEU A 102 -6.87 -6.29 -9.04
C LEU A 102 -7.02 -4.82 -9.43
N TYR A 103 -8.11 -4.21 -8.98
CA TYR A 103 -8.44 -2.83 -9.34
C TYR A 103 -8.06 -1.87 -8.22
N PRO A 104 -7.81 -0.58 -8.53
CA PRO A 104 -7.52 0.42 -7.52
C PRO A 104 -8.56 0.49 -6.39
N ASP A 105 -9.83 0.22 -6.70
CA ASP A 105 -10.90 0.22 -5.69
C ASP A 105 -10.82 -0.95 -4.71
N ASP A 106 -10.21 -2.08 -5.08
CA ASP A 106 -10.00 -3.19 -4.15
C ASP A 106 -8.99 -2.76 -3.07
N TRP A 107 -7.93 -2.06 -3.47
CA TRP A 107 -6.92 -1.50 -2.57
C TRP A 107 -7.45 -0.41 -1.65
N LYS A 108 -8.40 0.41 -2.12
CA LYS A 108 -9.01 1.46 -1.29
C LYS A 108 -9.71 0.89 -0.04
N LYS A 109 -10.06 -0.40 -0.04
CA LYS A 109 -10.71 -1.07 1.09
C LYS A 109 -9.72 -1.62 2.11
N LEU A 110 -8.45 -1.80 1.74
CA LEU A 110 -7.44 -2.36 2.63
C LEU A 110 -7.24 -1.41 3.83
N PRO A 111 -7.54 -1.83 5.06
CA PRO A 111 -7.31 -1.00 6.23
C PRO A 111 -5.80 -0.83 6.42
N VAL A 112 -5.29 0.40 6.42
CA VAL A 112 -3.88 0.67 6.75
C VAL A 112 -3.79 0.87 8.26
N PRO A 113 -2.95 0.12 9.00
CA PRO A 113 -2.83 0.30 10.44
C PRO A 113 -2.33 1.70 10.76
N ASP A 114 -3.13 2.45 11.53
CA ASP A 114 -2.85 3.83 11.88
C ASP A 114 -1.96 3.91 13.12
N VAL A 115 -0.65 4.07 12.89
CA VAL A 115 0.37 4.07 13.93
C VAL A 115 1.29 5.29 13.82
N THR A 116 1.87 5.67 14.97
CA THR A 116 2.83 6.77 15.04
C THR A 116 4.06 6.51 14.19
N ALA A 117 4.78 7.57 13.80
CA ALA A 117 5.99 7.46 12.99
C ALA A 117 7.04 6.51 13.60
N ASP A 118 7.21 6.55 14.93
CA ASP A 118 8.15 5.66 15.63
C ASP A 118 7.79 4.18 15.48
N LYS A 119 6.49 3.87 15.50
CA LYS A 119 5.98 2.50 15.32
C LYS A 119 6.09 2.02 13.86
N GLN A 120 6.19 2.92 12.89
CA GLN A 120 6.47 2.55 11.49
C GLN A 120 7.94 2.17 11.28
N GLY A 121 8.84 2.70 12.12
CA GLY A 121 10.29 2.57 12.00
C GLY A 121 10.82 1.14 11.81
N PRO A 122 10.38 0.13 12.60
CA PRO A 122 10.83 -1.25 12.43
C PRO A 122 10.57 -1.81 11.03
N ILE A 123 9.35 -1.66 10.52
CA ILE A 123 8.97 -2.11 9.17
C ILE A 123 9.78 -1.37 8.10
N ILE A 124 9.95 -0.05 8.24
CA ILE A 124 10.76 0.75 7.31
C ILE A 124 12.19 0.24 7.23
N LYS A 125 12.82 -0.08 8.37
CA LYS A 125 14.20 -0.61 8.40
C LYS A 125 14.32 -1.96 7.71
N LEU A 126 13.33 -2.84 7.87
CA LEU A 126 13.30 -4.14 7.18
C LEU A 126 13.12 -3.96 5.68
N VAL A 127 12.19 -3.10 5.27
CA VAL A 127 12.00 -2.74 3.86
C VAL A 127 13.29 -2.17 3.25
N ASP A 128 14.00 -1.30 3.96
CA ASP A 128 15.27 -0.74 3.48
C ASP A 128 16.33 -1.82 3.27
N LYS A 129 16.43 -2.79 4.19
CA LYS A 129 17.33 -3.95 4.01
C LYS A 129 16.92 -4.78 2.79
N ILE A 130 15.65 -5.10 2.63
CA ILE A 130 15.14 -5.86 1.48
C ILE A 130 15.48 -5.16 0.17
N LEU A 131 15.17 -3.86 0.06
CA LEU A 131 15.43 -3.07 -1.14
C LEU A 131 16.93 -2.97 -1.44
N ALA A 132 17.78 -2.78 -0.42
CA ALA A 132 19.23 -2.75 -0.58
C ALA A 132 19.77 -4.10 -1.07
N THR A 133 19.34 -5.20 -0.47
CA THR A 133 19.73 -6.56 -0.83
C THR A 133 19.30 -6.90 -2.27
N LYS A 134 18.02 -6.66 -2.62
CA LYS A 134 17.51 -6.93 -3.97
C LYS A 134 18.07 -6.00 -5.05
N ARG A 135 18.50 -4.79 -4.68
CA ARG A 135 19.22 -3.91 -5.62
C ARG A 135 20.58 -4.46 -6.01
N THR A 136 21.29 -5.08 -5.07
CA THR A 136 22.60 -5.72 -5.34
C THR A 136 22.43 -7.06 -6.04
N ASN A 137 21.46 -7.87 -5.61
CA ASN A 137 21.14 -9.15 -6.21
C ASN A 137 19.62 -9.33 -6.30
N PRO A 138 19.00 -9.15 -7.48
CA PRO A 138 17.55 -9.30 -7.65
C PRO A 138 17.00 -10.68 -7.24
N ALA A 139 17.83 -11.73 -7.33
CA ALA A 139 17.47 -13.10 -6.97
C ALA A 139 17.79 -13.45 -5.50
N ALA A 140 18.25 -12.49 -4.69
CA ALA A 140 18.53 -12.73 -3.28
C ALA A 140 17.27 -13.17 -2.53
N ASP A 141 17.44 -14.21 -1.73
CA ASP A 141 16.45 -14.66 -0.76
C ASP A 141 16.38 -13.65 0.40
N VAL A 142 15.17 -13.18 0.66
CA VAL A 142 14.85 -12.22 1.72
C VAL A 142 13.67 -12.70 2.56
N SER A 143 13.29 -13.98 2.42
CA SER A 143 12.12 -14.59 3.08
C SER A 143 12.10 -14.37 4.59
N ALA A 144 13.26 -14.44 5.25
CA ALA A 144 13.37 -14.16 6.69
C ALA A 144 12.99 -12.72 7.06
N LEU A 145 13.33 -11.73 6.23
CA LEU A 145 12.97 -10.32 6.45
C LEU A 145 11.48 -10.09 6.16
N GLU A 146 10.94 -10.75 5.14
CA GLU A 146 9.52 -10.71 4.80
C GLU A 146 8.66 -11.32 5.93
N ALA A 147 9.08 -12.46 6.49
CA ALA A 147 8.42 -13.09 7.63
C ALA A 147 8.45 -12.20 8.90
N GLU A 148 9.53 -11.46 9.12
CA GLU A 148 9.59 -10.49 10.22
C GLU A 148 8.61 -9.34 10.01
N ILE A 149 8.48 -8.82 8.78
CA ILE A 149 7.46 -7.81 8.42
C ILE A 149 6.06 -8.37 8.67
N ASP A 150 5.77 -9.60 8.23
CA ASP A 150 4.48 -10.25 8.44
C ASP A 150 4.12 -10.33 9.92
N ALA A 151 5.06 -10.76 10.76
CA ALA A 151 4.85 -10.81 12.20
C ALA A 151 4.56 -9.42 12.80
N PHE A 152 5.24 -8.37 12.33
CA PHE A 152 4.93 -7.00 12.76
C PHE A 152 3.54 -6.55 12.30
N VAL A 153 3.20 -6.77 11.04
CA VAL A 153 1.94 -6.30 10.45
C VAL A 153 0.74 -7.03 11.07
N SER A 154 0.82 -8.36 11.27
CA SER A 154 -0.22 -9.12 11.95
C SER A 154 -0.49 -8.60 13.36
N ARG A 155 0.56 -8.26 14.12
CA ARG A 155 0.40 -7.61 15.44
C ARG A 155 -0.27 -6.24 15.35
N LEU A 156 0.00 -5.46 14.30
CA LEU A 156 -0.64 -4.16 14.11
C LEU A 156 -2.13 -4.27 13.78
N TYR A 157 -2.53 -5.36 13.11
CA TYR A 157 -3.93 -5.68 12.88
C TYR A 157 -4.62 -6.35 14.08
N GLY A 158 -3.87 -6.73 15.12
CA GLY A 158 -4.41 -7.46 16.26
C GLY A 158 -4.81 -8.90 15.92
N LEU A 159 -4.24 -9.47 14.86
CA LEU A 159 -4.48 -10.87 14.48
C LEU A 159 -3.77 -11.77 15.49
N ASN A 160 -4.53 -12.58 16.23
CA ASN A 160 -3.98 -13.56 17.17
C ASN A 160 -3.54 -14.82 16.43
N SER A 161 -2.67 -15.62 17.06
CA SER A 161 -2.18 -16.91 16.54
C SER A 161 -3.30 -17.87 16.12
N ASP A 162 -4.49 -17.76 16.71
CA ASP A 162 -5.65 -18.62 16.40
C ASP A 162 -6.38 -18.20 15.11
N GLU A 163 -6.28 -16.95 14.67
CA GLU A 163 -6.81 -16.49 13.38
C GLU A 163 -5.87 -16.82 12.21
N ILE A 164 -4.56 -16.87 12.47
CA ILE A 164 -3.54 -17.28 11.49
C ILE A 164 -3.74 -18.75 11.08
N ALA A 165 -4.04 -19.62 12.05
CA ALA A 165 -4.27 -21.06 11.80
C ALA A 165 -5.54 -21.34 10.97
N ILE A 166 -6.56 -20.48 11.03
CA ILE A 166 -7.79 -20.63 10.25
C ILE A 166 -7.54 -20.34 8.76
N VAL A 167 -6.58 -19.45 8.45
CA VAL A 167 -6.17 -19.18 7.07
C VAL A 167 -5.33 -20.35 6.52
N GLU A 168 -4.38 -20.86 7.30
CA GLU A 168 -3.48 -21.95 6.88
C GLU A 168 -4.18 -23.32 6.76
N GLY A 169 -5.23 -23.60 7.55
CA GLY A 169 -5.94 -24.88 7.53
C GLY A 169 -7.02 -25.02 6.45
N SER A 170 -7.28 -23.99 5.64
CA SER A 170 -8.35 -24.00 4.64
C SER A 170 -7.90 -24.40 3.23
N GLU A 171 -6.58 -24.44 2.97
CA GLU A 171 -6.02 -24.79 1.66
C GLU A 171 -5.69 -26.29 1.46
N ASP A 172 -5.81 -27.14 2.49
CA ASP A 172 -5.45 -28.58 2.40
C ASP A 172 -6.66 -29.53 2.24
N ARG A 173 -7.82 -28.99 1.84
CA ARG A 173 -9.00 -29.79 1.44
C ARG A 173 -9.70 -29.19 0.24
N ARG A 174 -9.11 -29.33 -0.95
CA ARG A 174 -9.85 -29.43 -2.23
C ARG A 174 -8.96 -29.86 -3.39
#